data_AF-A0A940BC60-F1
#
_entry.id   AF-A0A940BC60-F1
#
_cell.length_a   1.000
_cell.length_b   1.000
_cell.length_c   1.000
_cell.angle_alpha   90.00
_cell.angle_beta   90.00
_cell.angle_gamma   90.00
#
_symmetry.space_group_name_H-M   'P 1'
#
loop_
_entity.id
_entity.type
_entity.pdbx_description
1 polymer ?
#
loop_
_entity_poly.entity_id
_entity_poly.type
_entity_poly.pdbx_seq_one_letter_code
_entity_poly.pdbx_strand_id
1 'polypeptide(L)'
;MKYLLHLVIALTLMMAACSEEKSPLDAEARDSGMRAAAALVVIDHTDTMSMERAVMDAKAKQSVYALKRDSAAVRAFDEAFRAYLKEKDKPLYQTIFPDEK
;
A
#
# COMPACT_ATOMS: atom_id res chain seq x y z
N MET A 1 1.21 13.56 -43.36
CA MET A 1 1.16 12.11 -43.03
C MET A 1 2.28 11.61 -42.12
N LYS A 2 3.54 12.08 -42.21
CA LYS A 2 4.64 11.63 -41.33
C LYS A 2 4.41 11.89 -39.83
N TYR A 3 3.85 13.04 -39.47
CA TYR A 3 3.59 13.39 -38.06
C TYR A 3 2.44 12.60 -37.42
N LEU A 4 1.44 12.19 -38.22
CA LEU A 4 0.31 11.39 -37.75
C LEU A 4 0.79 10.01 -37.28
N LEU A 5 1.74 9.42 -38.00
CA LEU A 5 2.32 8.11 -37.68
C LEU A 5 3.13 8.15 -36.37
N HIS A 6 3.88 9.22 -36.14
CA HIS A 6 4.69 9.37 -34.92
C HIS A 6 3.82 9.64 -33.67
N LEU A 7 2.70 10.34 -33.85
CA LEU A 7 1.76 10.63 -32.77
C LEU A 7 0.99 9.37 -32.33
N VAL A 8 0.67 8.48 -33.28
CA VAL A 8 0.05 7.17 -32.97
C VAL A 8 1.03 6.25 -32.24
N ILE A 9 2.31 6.21 -32.63
CA ILE A 9 3.34 5.39 -31.97
C ILE A 9 3.58 5.86 -30.52
N ALA A 10 3.66 7.17 -30.29
CA ALA A 10 3.81 7.74 -28.95
C ALA A 10 2.61 7.41 -28.04
N LEU A 11 1.38 7.44 -28.58
CA LEU A 11 0.17 7.10 -27.85
C LEU A 11 0.12 5.61 -27.47
N THR A 12 0.55 4.72 -28.37
CA THR A 12 0.60 3.27 -28.09
C THR A 12 1.66 2.89 -27.05
N LEU A 13 2.80 3.60 -27.02
CA LEU A 13 3.84 3.38 -26.01
C LEU A 13 3.40 3.83 -24.60
N MET A 14 2.55 4.86 -24.50
CA MET A 14 1.99 5.29 -23.21
C MET A 14 0.91 4.32 -22.68
N MET A 15 0.13 3.67 -23.55
CA MET A 15 -0.90 2.72 -23.10
C MET A 15 -0.34 1.39 -22.60
N ALA A 16 0.86 0.99 -23.03
CA ALA A 16 1.52 -0.22 -22.53
C ALA A 16 2.06 -0.06 -21.09
N ALA A 17 2.22 1.17 -20.59
CA ALA A 17 2.69 1.46 -19.24
C ALA A 17 1.56 1.47 -18.18
N CYS A 18 0.31 1.27 -18.59
CA CYS A 18 -0.86 1.16 -17.70
C CYS A 18 -1.41 -0.27 -17.61
N SER A 19 -0.61 -1.30 -17.94
CA SER A 19 -0.97 -2.65 -17.50
C SER A 19 -0.79 -2.70 -15.98
N GLU A 20 -1.88 -2.91 -15.24
CA GLU A 20 -1.80 -3.31 -13.83
C GLU A 20 -0.91 -4.56 -13.76
N GLU A 21 0.37 -4.34 -13.43
CA GLU A 21 1.31 -5.42 -13.21
C GLU A 21 0.83 -6.16 -11.97
N LYS A 22 0.08 -7.26 -12.19
CA LYS A 22 -0.39 -8.11 -11.11
C LYS A 22 0.84 -8.76 -10.47
N SER A 23 1.22 -8.23 -9.32
CA SER A 23 2.30 -8.80 -8.52
C SER A 23 1.99 -10.26 -8.17
N PRO A 24 2.96 -11.19 -8.29
CA PRO A 24 2.82 -12.55 -7.76
C PRO A 24 2.74 -12.59 -6.23
N LEU A 25 3.10 -11.49 -5.55
CA LEU A 25 3.07 -11.34 -4.10
C LEU A 25 1.84 -10.56 -3.60
N ASP A 26 0.92 -10.17 -4.47
CA ASP A 26 -0.25 -9.34 -4.13
C ASP A 26 -1.07 -9.90 -2.95
N ALA A 27 -1.43 -11.19 -3.03
CA ALA A 27 -2.23 -11.84 -1.99
C ALA A 27 -1.48 -11.90 -0.64
N GLU A 28 -0.19 -12.20 -0.67
CA GLU A 28 0.67 -12.22 0.51
C GLU A 28 0.80 -10.81 1.11
N ALA A 29 1.01 -9.80 0.27
CA ALA A 29 1.14 -8.41 0.69
C ALA A 29 -0.16 -7.88 1.33
N ARG A 30 -1.32 -8.24 0.77
CA ARG A 30 -2.63 -7.91 1.35
C ARG A 30 -2.82 -8.56 2.72
N ASP A 31 -2.55 -9.87 2.85
CA ASP A 31 -2.65 -10.56 4.15
C ASP A 31 -1.69 -9.96 5.18
N SER A 32 -0.44 -9.69 4.78
CA SER A 32 0.57 -9.05 5.61
C SER A 32 0.14 -7.66 6.08
N GLY A 33 -0.44 -6.85 5.18
CA GLY A 33 -0.99 -5.53 5.48
C GLY A 33 -2.15 -5.57 6.47
N MET A 34 -3.11 -6.48 6.27
CA MET A 34 -4.23 -6.68 7.20
C MET A 34 -3.74 -7.12 8.59
N ARG A 35 -2.81 -8.08 8.66
CA ARG A 35 -2.26 -8.55 9.94
C ARG A 35 -1.47 -7.48 10.67
N ALA A 36 -0.71 -6.67 9.94
CA ALA A 36 0.01 -5.54 10.51
C ALA A 36 -0.98 -4.51 11.10
N ALA A 37 -2.04 -4.16 10.36
CA ALA A 37 -3.09 -3.27 10.85
C ALA A 37 -3.83 -3.86 12.08
N ALA A 38 -4.16 -5.15 12.04
CA ALA A 38 -4.81 -5.84 13.16
C ALA A 38 -3.96 -5.80 14.44
N ALA A 39 -2.63 -5.88 14.32
CA ALA A 39 -1.73 -5.74 15.45
C ALA A 39 -1.74 -4.33 16.07
N LEU A 40 -2.01 -3.28 15.29
CA LEU A 40 -2.15 -1.92 15.81
C LEU A 40 -3.49 -1.74 16.55
N VAL A 41 -4.59 -2.27 16.00
CA VAL A 41 -5.96 -2.08 16.54
C VAL A 41 -6.11 -2.64 17.96
N VAL A 42 -5.33 -3.67 18.32
CA VAL A 42 -5.42 -4.29 19.65
C VAL A 42 -4.56 -3.60 20.71
N ILE A 43 -3.75 -2.62 20.34
CA ILE A 43 -2.89 -1.86 21.25
C ILE A 43 -3.71 -0.73 21.88
N ASP A 44 -3.54 -0.50 23.18
CA ASP A 44 -4.05 0.71 23.82
C ASP A 44 -3.40 1.94 23.18
N HIS A 45 -4.19 2.82 22.58
CA HIS A 45 -3.69 4.02 21.90
C HIS A 45 -2.95 5.00 22.81
N THR A 46 -3.09 4.86 24.13
CA THR A 46 -2.31 5.64 25.11
C THR A 46 -0.91 5.06 25.35
N ASP A 47 -0.65 3.81 24.97
CA ASP A 47 0.67 3.20 24.98
C ASP A 47 1.43 3.57 23.69
N THR A 48 1.99 4.78 23.70
CA THR A 48 2.71 5.33 22.54
C THR A 48 3.91 4.49 22.13
N MET A 49 4.60 3.85 23.08
CA MET A 49 5.79 3.03 22.81
C MET A 49 5.43 1.75 22.06
N SER A 50 4.34 1.09 22.46
CA SER A 50 3.84 -0.09 21.76
C SER A 50 3.31 0.29 20.37
N MET A 51 2.63 1.42 20.26
CA MET A 51 2.15 1.94 18.97
C MET A 51 3.29 2.23 17.99
N GLU A 52 4.32 2.96 18.42
CA GLU A 52 5.49 3.26 17.59
C GLU A 52 6.18 1.98 17.11
N ARG A 53 6.38 1.01 18.01
CA ARG A 53 6.98 -0.28 17.65
C ARG A 53 6.14 -1.01 16.59
N ALA A 54 4.83 -1.07 16.76
CA ALA A 54 3.95 -1.74 15.82
C ALA A 54 3.93 -1.07 14.43
N VAL A 55 3.98 0.28 14.38
CA VAL A 55 4.11 1.03 13.12
C VAL A 55 5.44 0.72 12.44
N MET A 56 6.54 0.70 13.20
CA MET A 56 7.87 0.36 12.66
C MET A 56 7.92 -1.07 12.14
N ASP A 57 7.32 -2.03 12.84
CA ASP A 57 7.22 -3.42 12.39
C ASP A 57 6.37 -3.56 11.12
N ALA A 58 5.27 -2.81 11.02
CA ALA A 58 4.46 -2.75 9.81
C ALA A 58 5.26 -2.22 8.61
N LYS A 59 6.04 -1.15 8.81
CA LYS A 59 6.94 -0.60 7.77
C LYS A 59 8.08 -1.54 7.41
N ALA A 60 8.64 -2.26 8.38
CA ALA A 60 9.63 -3.28 8.11
C ALA A 60 9.05 -4.39 7.21
N LYS A 61 7.84 -4.88 7.51
CA LYS A 61 7.13 -5.86 6.66
C LYS A 61 6.88 -5.34 5.25
N GLN A 62 6.38 -4.11 5.12
CA GLN A 62 6.17 -3.46 3.82
C GLN A 62 7.48 -3.37 3.01
N SER A 63 8.58 -3.00 3.67
CA SER A 63 9.86 -2.76 3.00
C SER A 63 10.44 -4.01 2.33
N VAL A 64 10.06 -5.21 2.78
CA VAL A 64 10.41 -6.47 2.10
C VAL A 64 9.93 -6.48 0.64
N TYR A 65 8.74 -5.97 0.36
CA TYR A 65 8.22 -5.87 -1.01
C TYR A 65 8.94 -4.79 -1.82
N ALA A 66 9.26 -3.66 -1.19
CA ALA A 66 10.02 -2.58 -1.82
C ALA A 66 11.44 -3.05 -2.23
N LEU A 67 12.11 -3.84 -1.37
CA LEU A 67 13.42 -4.42 -1.66
C LEU A 67 13.38 -5.42 -2.82
N LYS A 68 12.26 -6.11 -3.02
CA LYS A 68 12.00 -6.97 -4.19
C LYS A 68 11.67 -6.17 -5.46
N ARG A 69 11.64 -4.82 -5.38
CA ARG A 69 11.24 -3.90 -6.45
C ARG A 69 9.80 -4.14 -6.93
N ASP A 70 8.95 -4.65 -6.05
CA ASP A 70 7.55 -4.97 -6.37
C ASP A 70 6.63 -3.85 -5.86
N SER A 71 6.50 -2.79 -6.64
CA SER A 71 5.68 -1.63 -6.28
C SER A 71 4.18 -1.96 -6.20
N ALA A 72 3.71 -2.94 -6.97
CA ALA A 72 2.34 -3.41 -6.92
C ALA A 72 2.04 -4.11 -5.58
N ALA A 73 2.93 -4.96 -5.08
CA ALA A 73 2.81 -5.56 -3.75
C ALA A 73 2.89 -4.50 -2.63
N VAL A 74 3.77 -3.51 -2.74
CA VAL A 74 3.84 -2.38 -1.78
C VAL A 74 2.50 -1.65 -1.69
N ARG A 75 1.89 -1.36 -2.83
CA ARG A 75 0.56 -0.73 -2.90
C ARG A 75 -0.53 -1.63 -2.31
N ALA A 76 -0.53 -2.91 -2.65
CA ALA A 76 -1.50 -3.87 -2.14
C ALA A 76 -1.44 -4.01 -0.60
N PHE A 77 -0.24 -3.95 -0.01
CA PHE A 77 -0.04 -3.89 1.43
C PHE A 77 -0.67 -2.62 2.03
N ASP A 78 -0.33 -1.44 1.49
CA ASP A 78 -0.79 -0.15 2.03
C ASP A 78 -2.31 0.01 1.92
N GLU A 79 -2.90 -0.45 0.82
CA GLU A 79 -4.36 -0.45 0.64
C GLU A 79 -5.05 -1.35 1.67
N ALA A 80 -4.56 -2.57 1.86
CA ALA A 80 -5.13 -3.51 2.82
C ALA A 80 -4.97 -3.03 4.28
N PHE A 81 -3.80 -2.48 4.61
CA PHE A 81 -3.52 -1.89 5.92
C PHE A 81 -4.49 -0.73 6.24
N ARG A 82 -4.63 0.21 5.30
CA ARG A 82 -5.54 1.36 5.45
C ARG A 82 -6.99 0.94 5.54
N ALA A 83 -7.44 0.04 4.65
CA ALA A 83 -8.82 -0.45 4.63
C ALA A 83 -9.18 -1.10 5.97
N TYR A 84 -8.29 -1.94 6.51
CA TYR A 84 -8.50 -2.59 7.79
C TYR A 84 -8.59 -1.59 8.95
N LEU A 85 -7.66 -0.64 9.04
CA LEU A 85 -7.72 0.41 10.08
C LEU A 85 -8.98 1.25 9.95
N LYS A 86 -9.34 1.68 8.73
CA LYS A 86 -10.54 2.48 8.48
C LYS A 86 -11.82 1.76 8.93
N GLU A 87 -11.89 0.45 8.76
CA GLU A 87 -13.03 -0.37 9.15
C GLU A 87 -13.06 -0.66 10.66
N LYS A 88 -11.93 -1.05 11.25
CA LYS A 88 -11.86 -1.57 12.62
C LYS A 88 -11.58 -0.50 13.68
N ASP A 89 -10.86 0.55 13.30
CA ASP A 89 -10.48 1.64 14.20
C ASP A 89 -10.38 2.98 13.46
N LYS A 90 -11.55 3.55 13.18
CA LYS A 90 -11.64 4.82 12.48
C LYS A 90 -10.89 5.98 13.17
N PRO A 91 -10.93 6.13 14.51
CA PRO A 91 -10.11 7.14 15.19
C PRO A 91 -8.60 6.96 14.93
N LEU A 92 -8.07 5.74 15.07
CA LEU A 92 -6.66 5.46 14.79
C LEU A 92 -6.31 5.72 13.32
N TYR A 93 -7.18 5.29 12.40
CA TYR A 93 -7.03 5.57 10.97
C TYR A 93 -6.89 7.07 10.70
N GLN A 94 -7.76 7.90 11.29
CA GLN A 94 -7.71 9.36 11.12
C GLN A 94 -6.48 10.00 11.75
N THR A 95 -5.94 9.40 12.81
CA THR A 95 -4.68 9.86 13.43
C THR A 95 -3.48 9.56 12.53
N ILE A 96 -3.43 8.37 11.92
CA ILE A 96 -2.30 7.94 11.06
C ILE A 96 -2.40 8.56 9.66
N PHE A 97 -3.62 8.75 9.13
CA PHE A 97 -3.90 9.24 7.77
C PHE A 97 -4.83 10.48 7.80
N PRO A 98 -4.37 11.62 8.33
CA PRO A 98 -5.23 12.78 8.58
C PRO A 98 -5.79 13.45 7.32
N ASP A 99 -5.13 13.26 6.17
CA ASP A 99 -5.48 13.88 4.89
C ASP A 99 -6.45 13.03 4.03
N GLU A 100 -6.77 11.79 4.43
CA GLU A 100 -7.61 10.85 3.65
C GLU A 100 -9.11 10.89 4.05
N LYS A 101 -9.65 12.08 4.35
CA LYS A 101 -11.03 12.25 4.85
C LYS A 101 -12.12 12.05 3.80
#